data_AF-A0A850SI64-F1
#
_entry.id   AF-A0A850SI64-F1
#
_cell.length_a   1.000
_cell.length_b   1.000
_cell.length_c   1.000
_cell.angle_alpha   90.00
_cell.angle_beta   90.00
_cell.angle_gamma   90.00
#
_symmetry.space_group_name_H-M   'P 1'
#
loop_
_entity.id
_entity.type
_entity.pdbx_description
1 polymer ?
#
loop_
_entity_poly.entity_id
_entity_poly.type
_entity_poly.pdbx_seq_one_letter_code
_entity_poly.pdbx_strand_id
1 'polypeptide(L)' 'MWMSTALAMIFALPPVGLFIGLYQSGVSIAIAAAIGFGIHFAILAFSKKISSGLVKLFED' A
#
# COMPACT_ATOMS: atom_id res chain seq x y z
N MET A 1 3.86 15.40 -14.19
CA MET A 1 4.80 15.05 -13.11
C MET A 1 4.14 15.04 -11.73
N TRP A 2 3.41 16.09 -11.34
CA TRP A 2 2.70 16.22 -10.06
C TRP A 2 1.74 15.07 -9.71
N MET A 3 0.91 14.63 -10.66
CA MET A 3 -0.10 13.59 -10.44
C MET A 3 0.50 12.20 -10.13
N SER A 4 1.61 11.87 -10.80
CA SER A 4 2.30 10.58 -10.62
C SER A 4 3.02 10.53 -9.27
N THR A 5 3.61 11.65 -8.83
CA THR A 5 4.19 11.78 -7.49
C THR A 5 3.14 11.68 -6.39
N ALA A 6 1.97 12.33 -6.57
CA ALA A 6 0.87 12.25 -5.62
C ALA A 6 0.35 10.82 -5.45
N LEU A 7 0.13 10.10 -6.56
CA LEU A 7 -0.27 8.69 -6.51
C LEU A 7 0.81 7.81 -5.87
N ALA A 8 2.08 8.03 -6.18
CA ALA A 8 3.20 7.29 -5.59
C ALA A 8 3.25 7.47 -4.06
N MET A 9 3.03 8.68 -3.56
CA MET A 9 2.96 8.94 -2.12
C MET A 9 1.78 8.24 -1.46
N ILE A 10 0.59 8.29 -2.07
CA ILE A 10 -0.61 7.60 -1.55
C ILE A 10 -0.40 6.08 -1.48
N PHE A 11 0.34 5.51 -2.45
CA PHE A 11 0.67 4.08 -2.44
C PHE A 11 1.79 3.70 -1.46
N ALA A 12 2.71 4.61 -1.17
CA ALA A 12 3.83 4.39 -0.25
C ALA A 12 3.47 4.63 1.23
N LEU A 13 2.48 5.49 1.51
CA LEU A 13 2.07 5.83 2.88
C LEU A 13 1.57 4.62 3.70
N PRO A 14 0.68 3.74 3.19
CA PRO A 14 0.22 2.58 3.94
C PRO A 14 1.33 1.59 4.35
N PRO A 15 2.22 1.13 3.45
CA PRO A 15 3.27 0.18 3.82
C PRO A 15 4.32 0.80 4.76
N VAL A 16 4.66 2.08 4.59
CA VAL A 16 5.60 2.79 5.49
C VAL A 16 4.98 3.00 6.88
N GLY A 17 3.73 3.43 6.95
CA GLY A 17 3.02 3.61 8.23
C GLY A 17 2.90 2.31 9.00
N LEU A 18 2.62 1.20 8.31
CA LEU A 18 2.53 -0.13 8.94
C LEU A 18 3.90 -0.64 9.40
N PHE A 19 4.95 -0.42 8.61
CA PHE A 19 6.33 -0.76 8.99
C PHE A 19 6.74 -0.03 10.28
N ILE A 20 6.46 1.28 10.36
CA ILE A 20 6.76 2.09 11.54
C ILE A 20 5.93 1.64 12.76
N GLY A 21 4.65 1.34 12.58
CA GLY A 21 3.78 0.85 13.65
C GLY A 21 4.24 -0.50 14.23
N LEU A 22 4.63 -1.43 13.37
CA LEU A 22 5.18 -2.72 13.79
C LEU A 22 6.54 -2.57 14.47
N TYR A 23 7.40 -1.69 13.95
CA TYR A 23 8.70 -1.40 14.55
C TYR A 23 8.56 -0.80 15.97
N GLN A 24 7.63 0.14 16.17
CA GLN A 24 7.35 0.68 17.52
C GLN A 24 6.78 -0.36 18.48
N SER A 25 6.09 -1.38 17.98
CA SER A 25 5.58 -2.49 18.78
C SER A 25 6.68 -3.47 19.25
N GLY A 26 7.95 -3.21 18.93
CA GLY A 26 9.08 -4.07 19.31
C GLY A 26 9.22 -5.32 18.43
N VAL A 27 8.54 -5.36 17.29
CA VAL A 27 8.63 -6.46 16.33
C VAL A 27 10.00 -6.41 15.64
N SER A 28 10.64 -7.58 15.50
CA SER A 28 11.91 -7.70 14.77
C SER A 28 11.81 -7.10 13.37
N ILE A 29 12.84 -6.34 12.97
CA ILE A 29 12.89 -5.62 11.69
C ILE A 29 12.61 -6.55 10.51
N ALA A 30 13.05 -7.81 10.58
CA ALA A 30 12.77 -8.83 9.57
C ALA A 30 11.27 -9.14 9.42
N ILE A 31 10.53 -9.23 10.53
CA ILE A 31 9.08 -9.50 10.54
C ILE A 31 8.32 -8.24 10.10
N ALA A 32 8.73 -7.06 10.60
CA ALA A 32 8.15 -5.79 10.17
C ALA A 32 8.34 -5.55 8.66
N ALA A 33 9.52 -5.89 8.13
CA ALA A 33 9.81 -5.82 6.69
C ALA A 33 8.96 -6.82 5.90
N ALA A 34 8.87 -8.07 6.35
CA ALA A 34 8.05 -9.09 5.69
C ALA A 34 6.57 -8.69 5.63
N ILE A 35 6.02 -8.13 6.70
CA ILE A 35 4.62 -7.67 6.74
C ILE A 35 4.43 -6.39 5.91
N GLY A 36 5.35 -5.41 6.01
CA GLY A 36 5.29 -4.18 5.22
C GLY A 36 5.39 -4.43 3.71
N PHE A 37 6.29 -5.31 3.28
CA PHE A 37 6.38 -5.78 1.89
C PHE A 37 5.18 -6.63 1.49
N GLY A 38 4.69 -7.51 2.38
CA GLY A 38 3.50 -8.31 2.15
C GLY A 38 2.27 -7.46 1.87
N ILE A 39 2.08 -6.36 2.63
CA ILE A 39 1.01 -5.40 2.40
C ILE A 39 1.21 -4.60 1.12
N HIS A 40 2.45 -4.23 0.77
CA HIS A 40 2.71 -3.61 -0.54
C HIS A 40 2.25 -4.52 -1.68
N PHE A 41 2.58 -5.81 -1.61
CA PHE A 41 2.14 -6.82 -2.58
C PHE A 41 0.63 -7.09 -2.54
N ALA A 42 0.00 -7.02 -1.35
CA ALA A 42 -1.45 -7.13 -1.22
C ALA A 42 -2.16 -5.96 -1.90
N ILE A 43 -1.66 -4.73 -1.76
CA ILE A 43 -2.19 -3.54 -2.43
C ILE A 43 -2.00 -3.67 -3.96
N LEU A 44 -0.84 -4.17 -4.42
CA LEU A 44 -0.59 -4.50 -5.83
C LEU A 44 -1.55 -5.58 -6.36
N ALA A 45 -1.82 -6.63 -5.59
CA ALA A 45 -2.79 -7.67 -5.95
C ALA A 45 -4.24 -7.13 -5.96
N PHE A 46 -4.55 -6.22 -5.04
CA PHE A 46 -5.82 -5.50 -5.01
C PHE A 46 -5.93 -4.44 -6.10
N SER A 47 -4.83 -4.00 -6.74
CA SER A 47 -4.87 -3.05 -7.86
C SER A 47 -5.79 -3.54 -8.99
N LYS A 48 -5.79 -4.85 -9.31
CA LYS A 48 -6.72 -5.43 -10.28
C LYS A 48 -8.18 -5.33 -9.82
N LYS A 49 -8.46 -5.57 -8.53
CA LYS A 49 -9.83 -5.45 -7.97
C LYS A 49 -10.29 -3.99 -7.85
N ILE A 50 -9.40 -3.09 -7.43
CA ILE A 50 -9.65 -1.65 -7.34
C ILE A 50 -9.85 -1.07 -8.73
N SER A 51 -9.04 -1.45 -9.72
CA SER A 51 -9.22 -1.07 -11.12
C SER A 51 -10.58 -1.48 -11.65
N SER A 52 -11.01 -2.72 -11.40
CA SER A 52 -12.31 -3.20 -11.86
C SER A 52 -13.49 -2.56 -11.12
N GLY A 53 -13.31 -2.16 -9.85
CA GLY A 53 -14.31 -1.41 -9.08
C GLY A 53 -14.38 0.07 -9.45
N LEU A 54 -13.24 0.69 -9.75
CA LEU A 54 -13.15 2.09 -10.17
C LEU A 54 -13.70 2.29 -11.59
N VAL A 55 -13.46 1.34 -12.51
CA VAL A 55 -14.09 1.33 -13.84
C VAL A 55 -15.62 1.27 -13.70
N LYS A 56 -16.14 0.40 -12.83
CA LYS A 56 -17.59 0.36 -12.57
C LYS A 56 -18.17 1.63 -11.97
N LEU A 57 -17.42 2.34 -11.13
CA LEU A 57 -17.86 3.61 -10.53
C LEU A 57 -17.74 4.81 -11.47
N PHE A 58 -16.97 4.71 -12.55
CA PHE A 58 -16.80 5.77 -13.54
C PHE A 58 -17.70 5.58 -14.78
N GLU A 59 -18.40 4.44 -14.85
CA GLU A 59 -19.36 4.09 -15.92
C GLU A 59 -20.83 4.32 -15.50
N ASP A 60 -21.07 4.94 -14.33
CA ASP A 60 -22.37 5.43 -13.85
C ASP A 60 -22.38 6.96 -13.71
#